data_AF-G7K0N4-F1
#
_entry.id   AF-G7K0N4-F1
#
_cell.length_a   1.000
_cell.length_b   1.000
_cell.length_c   1.000
_cell.angle_alpha   90.00
_cell.angle_beta   90.00
_cell.angle_gamma   90.00
#
_symmetry.space_group_name_H-M   'P 1'
#
loop_
_entity.id
_entity.type
_entity.pdbx_description
1 polymer ?
#
loop_
_entity_poly.entity_id
_entity_poly.type
_entity_poly.pdbx_seq_one_letter_code
_entity_poly.pdbx_strand_id
1 'polypeptide(L)'
;MRLQWLVLLVLVLMVSTTATKQLIVRGWDPINIYEPYMIDLCNFKIIKAESMVVEWINYRLILSANDGSHSKTYKAVVWETTDRDAKNLTSFAPVVNY
;
A
#
# COMPACT_ATOMS: atom_id res chain seq x y z
N MET A 1 -52.18 -8.25 18.53
CA MET A 1 -51.78 -8.10 17.11
C MET A 1 -50.95 -6.85 16.77
N ARG A 2 -50.94 -5.74 17.55
CA ARG A 2 -50.21 -4.51 17.18
C ARG A 2 -48.71 -4.47 17.52
N LEU A 3 -48.23 -5.27 18.48
CA LEU A 3 -46.82 -5.25 18.91
C LEU A 3 -45.91 -6.17 18.07
N GLN A 4 -46.48 -7.21 17.46
CA GLN A 4 -45.73 -8.19 16.66
C GLN A 4 -45.12 -7.59 15.39
N TRP A 5 -45.80 -6.59 14.80
CA TRP A 5 -45.29 -5.84 13.64
C TRP A 5 -44.09 -4.97 13.99
N LEU A 6 -44.03 -4.42 15.21
CA LEU A 6 -42.88 -3.67 15.70
C LEU A 6 -41.68 -4.59 15.92
N VAL A 7 -41.90 -5.80 16.45
CA VAL A 7 -40.83 -6.80 16.60
C VAL A 7 -40.30 -7.25 15.23
N LEU A 8 -41.17 -7.49 14.26
CA LEU A 8 -40.78 -7.85 12.89
C LEU A 8 -40.00 -6.71 12.20
N LEU A 9 -40.41 -5.46 12.40
CA LEU A 9 -39.72 -4.28 11.89
C LEU A 9 -38.30 -4.16 12.49
N VAL A 10 -38.16 -4.35 13.81
CA VAL A 10 -36.85 -4.32 14.48
C VAL A 10 -35.96 -5.48 14.03
N LEU A 11 -36.52 -6.68 13.83
CA LEU A 11 -35.77 -7.83 13.35
C LEU A 11 -35.24 -7.62 11.92
N VAL A 12 -36.04 -6.99 11.04
CA VAL A 12 -35.62 -6.64 9.67
C VAL A 12 -34.51 -5.58 9.69
N LEU A 13 -34.55 -4.63 10.62
CA LEU A 13 -33.51 -3.60 10.78
C LEU A 13 -32.18 -4.17 11.30
N MET A 14 -32.19 -5.30 12.02
CA MET A 14 -30.98 -5.93 12.56
C MET A 14 -30.17 -6.74 11.52
N VAL A 15 -30.69 -6.98 10.31
CA VAL A 15 -30.04 -7.85 9.30
C VAL A 15 -29.04 -7.10 8.40
N SER A 16 -28.96 -5.76 8.44
CA SER A 16 -28.25 -5.00 7.41
C SER A 16 -26.84 -4.50 7.75
N THR A 17 -26.26 -4.79 8.93
CA THR A 17 -24.93 -4.26 9.28
C THR A 17 -23.82 -5.30 9.29
N THR A 18 -23.64 -6.02 8.19
CA THR A 18 -22.30 -6.49 7.83
C THR A 18 -21.74 -5.53 6.80
N ALA A 19 -21.03 -4.50 7.26
CA ALA A 19 -20.16 -3.72 6.40
C ALA A 19 -19.13 -4.69 5.79
N THR A 20 -19.33 -5.03 4.52
CA THR A 20 -18.31 -5.72 3.74
C THR A 20 -17.11 -4.76 3.68
N LYS A 21 -16.02 -5.08 4.38
CA LYS A 21 -14.69 -4.51 4.07
C LYS A 21 -14.37 -4.97 2.65
N GLN A 22 -14.82 -4.21 1.66
CA GLN A 22 -14.28 -4.34 0.32
C GLN A 22 -12.81 -3.95 0.43
N LEU A 23 -11.92 -4.92 0.21
CA LEU A 23 -10.53 -4.67 -0.10
C LEU A 23 -10.51 -3.89 -1.42
N ILE A 24 -10.66 -2.57 -1.35
CA ILE A 24 -10.38 -1.70 -2.47
C ILE A 24 -8.87 -1.84 -2.64
N VAL A 25 -8.44 -2.75 -3.51
CA VAL A 25 -7.09 -2.72 -4.06
C VAL A 25 -7.05 -1.46 -4.91
N ARG A 26 -6.84 -0.32 -4.25
CA ARG A 26 -6.52 0.93 -4.92
C ARG A 26 -5.31 0.64 -5.78
N GLY A 27 -5.29 1.19 -6.99
CA GLY A 27 -4.10 1.13 -7.83
C GLY A 27 -2.91 1.75 -7.12
N TRP A 28 -1.75 1.68 -7.77
CA TRP A 28 -0.56 2.38 -7.31
C TRP A 28 -0.81 3.90 -7.33
N ASP A 29 -0.74 4.52 -6.15
CA ASP A 29 -0.88 5.96 -5.97
C ASP A 29 0.51 6.60 -5.88
N PRO A 30 0.83 7.64 -6.67
CA PRO A 30 2.11 8.35 -6.57
C PRO A 30 2.32 8.96 -5.18
N ILE A 31 3.54 8.86 -4.66
CA ILE A 31 3.96 9.43 -3.38
C ILE A 31 4.94 10.57 -3.63
N ASN A 32 4.86 11.62 -2.81
CA ASN A 32 5.87 12.67 -2.79
C ASN A 32 7.18 12.13 -2.19
N ILE A 33 8.25 12.12 -2.99
CA ILE A 33 9.56 11.59 -2.61
C ILE A 33 10.33 12.46 -1.60
N TYR A 34 9.87 13.69 -1.35
CA TYR A 34 10.51 14.60 -0.40
C TYR A 34 9.97 14.47 1.03
N GLU A 35 9.02 13.56 1.26
CA GLU A 35 8.53 13.29 2.61
C GLU A 35 9.61 12.61 3.47
N PRO A 36 9.77 13.00 4.74
CA PRO A 36 10.85 12.51 5.59
C PRO A 36 10.85 10.99 5.74
N TYR A 37 9.67 10.36 5.76
CA TYR A 37 9.52 8.91 5.82
C TYR A 37 10.13 8.18 4.61
N MET A 38 10.22 8.80 3.43
CA MET A 38 10.84 8.19 2.25
C MET A 38 12.36 8.03 2.40
N ILE A 39 13.00 8.89 3.20
CA ILE A 39 14.44 8.82 3.49
C ILE A 39 14.72 7.58 4.36
N ASP A 40 13.87 7.33 5.35
CA ASP A 40 13.99 6.15 6.22
C ASP A 40 13.68 4.84 5.50
N LEU A 41 12.85 4.89 4.45
CA LEU A 41 12.52 3.72 3.63
C LEU A 41 13.67 3.30 2.69
N CYS A 42 14.49 4.24 2.23
CA CYS A 42 15.55 3.96 1.27
C CYS A 42 16.69 4.99 1.31
N ASN A 43 17.92 4.53 1.58
CA ASN A 43 19.14 5.36 1.58
C ASN A 43 19.68 5.71 0.17
N PHE A 44 18.95 5.38 -0.90
CA PHE A 44 19.34 5.67 -2.27
C PHE A 44 18.58 6.87 -2.83
N LYS A 45 19.08 7.44 -3.93
CA LYS A 45 18.38 8.52 -4.63
C LYS A 45 17.09 7.97 -5.26
N ILE A 46 15.94 8.25 -4.63
CA ILE A 46 14.63 7.93 -5.18
C ILE A 46 14.31 8.90 -6.33
N ILE A 47 13.90 8.33 -7.46
CA ILE A 47 13.45 9.06 -8.67
C ILE A 47 11.93 9.13 -8.69
N LYS A 48 11.26 8.03 -8.31
CA LYS A 48 9.80 7.93 -8.25
C LYS A 48 9.39 6.98 -7.13
N ALA A 49 8.30 7.28 -6.45
CA ALA A 49 7.70 6.40 -5.45
C ALA A 49 6.19 6.29 -5.67
N GLU A 50 5.66 5.09 -5.46
CA GLU A 50 4.24 4.77 -5.51
C GLU A 50 3.88 3.83 -4.36
N SER A 51 2.70 3.97 -3.77
CA SER A 51 2.18 3.08 -2.73
C SER A 51 0.90 2.40 -3.15
N MET A 52 0.64 1.26 -2.52
CA MET A 52 -0.63 0.57 -2.59
C MET A 52 -1.01 0.11 -1.18
N VAL A 53 -2.14 0.62 -0.68
CA VAL A 53 -2.68 0.28 0.64
C VAL A 53 -3.73 -0.80 0.49
N VAL A 54 -3.54 -1.93 1.19
CA VAL A 54 -4.49 -3.05 1.25
C VAL A 54 -4.79 -3.31 2.73
N GLU A 55 -4.32 -4.43 3.30
CA GLU A 55 -4.25 -4.65 4.76
C GLU A 55 -2.85 -4.36 5.32
N TRP A 56 -1.92 -4.01 4.43
CA TRP A 56 -0.53 -3.60 4.63
C TRP A 56 -0.18 -2.58 3.55
N ILE A 57 1.04 -2.06 3.56
CA ILE A 57 1.50 -1.10 2.56
C ILE A 57 2.55 -1.75 1.66
N ASN A 58 2.37 -1.63 0.34
CA ASN A 58 3.40 -1.96 -0.62
C ASN A 58 3.94 -0.67 -1.23
N TYR A 59 5.25 -0.52 -1.28
CA TYR A 59 5.94 0.57 -1.95
C TYR A 59 6.61 0.04 -3.21
N ARG A 60 6.49 0.79 -4.30
CA ARG A 60 7.26 0.61 -5.52
C ARG A 60 8.13 1.83 -5.71
N LEU A 61 9.43 1.63 -5.63
CA LEU A 61 10.43 2.69 -5.70
C LEU A 61 11.23 2.52 -6.99
N ILE A 62 11.35 3.59 -7.76
CA ILE A 62 12.33 3.72 -8.83
C ILE A 62 13.48 4.54 -8.26
N LEU A 63 14.68 3.97 -8.23
CA LEU A 63 15.84 4.55 -7.57
C LEU A 63 17.08 4.49 -8.46
N SER A 64 17.96 5.47 -8.28
CA SER A 64 19.28 5.52 -8.91
C SER A 64 20.30 4.94 -7.92
N ALA A 65 21.06 3.95 -8.36
CA ALA A 65 22.17 3.39 -7.58
C ALA A 65 23.40 3.19 -8.47
N ASN A 66 24.58 3.36 -7.86
CA ASN A 66 25.83 3.09 -8.55
C ASN A 66 26.06 1.57 -8.63
N ASP A 67 26.29 1.08 -9.84
CA ASP A 67 26.71 -0.29 -10.12
C ASP A 67 28.09 -0.23 -10.80
N GLY A 68 29.13 -0.35 -9.98
CA GLY A 68 30.49 -0.01 -10.35
C GLY A 68 30.65 1.50 -10.62
N SER A 69 31.22 1.85 -11.77
CA SER A 69 31.45 3.24 -12.18
C SER A 69 30.24 3.90 -12.87
N HIS A 70 29.13 3.17 -13.04
CA HIS A 70 27.96 3.66 -13.76
C HIS A 70 26.75 3.76 -12.82
N SER A 71 26.00 4.85 -12.94
CA SER A 71 24.69 4.95 -12.30
C SER A 71 23.66 4.21 -13.13
N LYS A 72 22.90 3.32 -12.48
CA LYS A 72 21.79 2.57 -13.08
C LYS A 72 20.50 2.81 -12.31
N THR A 73 19.38 2.64 -13.01
CA THR A 73 18.06 2.73 -12.42
C THR A 73 17.54 1.35 -12.04
N TYR A 74 17.01 1.25 -10.83
CA TYR A 74 16.44 0.03 -10.27
C TYR A 74 15.00 0.24 -9.84
N LYS A 75 14.24 -0.83 -9.86
CA LYS A 75 12.91 -0.93 -9.29
C LYS A 75 12.98 -1.83 -8.05
N ALA A 76 12.67 -1.24 -6.91
CA ALA A 76 12.50 -1.96 -5.65
C ALA A 76 11.02 -2.05 -5.28
N VAL A 77 10.58 -3.21 -4.78
CA VAL A 77 9.25 -3.38 -4.20
C VAL A 77 9.43 -3.74 -2.74
N VAL A 78 8.93 -2.89 -1.85
CA VAL A 78 9.04 -3.04 -0.39
C VAL A 78 7.65 -3.29 0.18
N TRP A 79 7.54 -4.27 1.05
CA TRP A 79 6.35 -4.58 1.80
C TRP A 79 6.51 -4.09 3.23
N GLU A 80 5.51 -3.41 3.78
CA GLU A 80 5.49 -2.90 5.15
C GLU A 80 4.20 -3.29 5.87
N THR A 81 4.35 -3.83 7.09
CA THR A 81 3.23 -4.07 8.01
C THR A 81 2.93 -2.83 8.84
N THR A 82 1.66 -2.51 9.02
CA THR A 82 1.22 -1.46 9.97
C THR A 82 1.39 -1.87 11.44
N ASP A 83 1.49 -3.16 11.73
CA ASP A 83 1.41 -3.67 13.11
C ASP A 83 2.77 -3.79 13.82
N ARG A 84 3.88 -3.80 13.07
CA ARG A 84 5.23 -4.09 13.61
C ARG A 84 6.33 -3.18 13.06
N ASP A 85 5.98 -2.17 12.27
CA ASP A 85 6.93 -1.32 11.51
C ASP A 85 7.96 -2.14 10.71
N ALA A 86 7.65 -3.41 10.43
CA ALA A 86 8.54 -4.33 9.76
C ALA A 86 8.47 -4.08 8.25
N LYS A 87 9.64 -3.89 7.64
CA LYS A 87 9.79 -3.67 6.20
C LYS A 87 10.56 -4.84 5.58
N ASN A 88 10.09 -5.34 4.44
CA ASN A 88 10.72 -6.43 3.72
C ASN A 88 10.89 -6.08 2.24
N LEU A 89 12.10 -6.25 1.72
CA LEU A 89 12.39 -6.06 0.30
C LEU A 89 11.92 -7.32 -0.46
N THR A 90 10.83 -7.18 -1.22
CA THR A 90 10.21 -8.32 -1.94
C THR A 90 10.75 -8.49 -3.36
N SER A 91 11.28 -7.43 -3.97
CA SER A 91 11.88 -7.47 -5.29
C SER A 91 12.88 -6.34 -5.47
N PHE A 92 13.98 -6.63 -6.17
CA PHE A 92 14.96 -5.63 -6.61
C PHE A 92 15.50 -6.02 -7.98
N ALA A 93 15.24 -5.20 -8.99
CA ALA A 93 15.64 -5.50 -10.36
C ALA A 93 16.01 -4.23 -11.15
N PRO A 94 16.94 -4.30 -12.11
CA PRO A 94 17.25 -3.18 -12.97
C PRO A 94 16.02 -2.79 -13.82
N VAL A 95 15.87 -1.50 -14.08
CA VAL A 95 14.88 -1.01 -15.05
C VAL A 95 15.54 -1.07 -16.42
N VAL A 96 15.10 -2.01 -17.25
CA VAL A 96 15.51 -2.10 -18.65
C VAL A 96 14.64 -1.13 -19.45
N ASN A 97 15.25 -0.08 -19.99
CA ASN A 97 14.60 0.79 -20.98
C ASN A 97 14.83 0.13 -22.35
N TYR A 98 13.74 -0.24 -23.04
CA TYR A 98 13.78 -0.75 -24.41
C TYR A 98 13.84 0.40 -25.42
#